data_AF-A0A5C5URJ1-F1
#
_entry.id   AF-A0A5C5URJ1-F1
#
_cell.length_a   1.000
_cell.length_b   1.000
_cell.length_c   1.000
_cell.angle_alpha   90.00
_cell.angle_beta   90.00
_cell.angle_gamma   90.00
#
_symmetry.space_group_name_H-M   'P 1'
#
loop_
_entity.id
_entity.type
_entity.pdbx_description
1 polymer ?
#
loop_
_entity_poly.entity_id
_entity_poly.type
_entity_poly.pdbx_seq_one_letter_code
_entity_poly.pdbx_strand_id
1 'polypeptide(L)' 'MRTKLGTALDIFILIIGPLILYTRAVEIINNGISVYPVISLIVVGLAVGLSVYNLYTLFSSRNNKQ' A
#
# COMPACT_ATOMS: atom_id res chain seq x y z
N MET A 1 7.65 -11.66 -16.19
CA MET A 1 6.23 -11.50 -16.59
C MET A 1 5.42 -11.14 -15.35
N ARG A 2 4.80 -9.96 -15.30
CA ARG A 2 3.92 -9.60 -14.17
C ARG A 2 2.64 -10.43 -14.26
N THR A 3 2.34 -11.16 -13.20
CA THR A 3 1.20 -12.09 -13.16
C THR A 3 -0.09 -11.32 -12.85
N LYS A 4 -1.24 -11.85 -13.28
CA LYS A 4 -2.56 -11.32 -12.88
C LYS A 4 -2.70 -11.26 -11.35
N LEU A 5 -2.03 -12.19 -10.65
CA LEU A 5 -1.94 -12.23 -9.19
C LEU A 5 -1.23 -11.01 -8.59
N GLY A 6 -0.10 -10.57 -9.17
CA GLY A 6 0.61 -9.38 -8.67
C GLY A 6 -0.24 -8.12 -8.74
N THR A 7 -0.97 -7.92 -9.84
CA THR A 7 -1.90 -6.77 -9.96
C THR A 7 -3.07 -6.88 -9.00
N ALA A 8 -3.62 -8.08 -8.76
CA ALA A 8 -4.68 -8.28 -7.77
C ALA A 8 -4.19 -7.98 -6.34
N LEU A 9 -2.96 -8.36 -6.01
CA LEU A 9 -2.33 -8.04 -4.74
C LEU A 9 -2.16 -6.52 -4.56
N ASP A 10 -1.69 -5.81 -5.58
CA ASP A 10 -1.53 -4.35 -5.53
C ASP A 10 -2.88 -3.64 -5.25
N ILE A 11 -3.95 -4.10 -5.90
CA ILE A 11 -5.31 -3.59 -5.68
C ILE A 11 -5.78 -3.90 -4.26
N PHE A 12 -5.52 -5.11 -3.76
CA PHE A 12 -5.86 -5.49 -2.40
C PHE A 12 -5.14 -4.62 -1.36
N ILE A 13 -3.83 -4.38 -1.56
CA ILE A 13 -3.02 -3.49 -0.71
C ILE A 13 -3.59 -2.06 -0.72
N LEU A 14 -4.06 -1.57 -1.87
CA LEU A 14 -4.69 -0.25 -1.96
C LEU A 14 -5.98 -0.12 -1.15
N ILE A 15 -6.76 -1.20 -1.02
CA ILE A 15 -8.02 -1.19 -0.28
C ILE A 15 -7.75 -1.31 1.22
N ILE A 16 -6.90 -2.25 1.62
CA ILE A 16 -6.68 -2.59 3.03
C ILE A 16 -5.58 -1.72 3.68
N GLY A 17 -4.58 -1.30 2.91
CA GLY A 17 -3.44 -0.51 3.38
C GLY A 17 -3.86 0.79 4.09
N PRO A 18 -4.73 1.63 3.52
CA PRO A 18 -5.22 2.84 4.18
C PRO A 18 -5.89 2.58 5.53
N LEU A 19 -6.66 1.49 5.64
CA LEU A 19 -7.31 1.11 6.88
C LEU A 19 -6.26 0.71 7.93
N ILE A 20 -5.26 -0.09 7.56
CA ILE A 20 -4.18 -0.47 8.49
C ILE A 20 -3.44 0.79 8.95
N LEU A 21 -3.06 1.68 8.03
CA LEU A 21 -2.36 2.92 8.38
C LEU A 21 -3.17 3.77 9.36
N TYR A 22 -4.46 3.94 9.12
CA TYR A 22 -5.37 4.65 10.04
C TYR A 22 -5.38 4.03 11.43
N THR A 23 -5.58 2.70 11.52
CA THR A 23 -5.63 2.02 12.83
C THR A 23 -4.33 2.17 13.62
N ARG A 24 -3.18 2.10 12.96
CA ARG A 24 -1.87 2.29 13.62
C ARG A 24 -1.63 3.74 14.02
N ALA A 25 -2.06 4.70 13.21
CA ALA A 25 -1.99 6.11 13.59
C ALA A 25 -2.84 6.39 14.85
N VAL A 26 -4.08 5.89 14.90
CA VAL A 26 -4.95 6.01 16.07
C VAL A 26 -4.36 5.33 17.30
N GLU A 27 -3.77 4.15 17.14
CA GLU A 27 -3.10 3.43 18.22
C GLU A 27 -1.93 4.24 18.82
N ILE A 28 -1.12 4.88 17.97
CA ILE A 28 0.00 5.74 18.43
C ILE A 28 -0.52 6.97 19.15
N ILE A 29 -1.61 7.58 18.67
CA ILE A 29 -2.21 8.76 19.30
C ILE A 29 -2.75 8.41 20.71
N ASN A 30 -3.40 7.25 20.85
CA ASN A 30 -4.05 6.87 22.10
C ASN A 30 -3.10 6.27 23.13
N ASN A 31 -2.13 5.47 22.69
CA ASN A 31 -1.26 4.70 23.58
C ASN A 31 0.19 5.23 23.63
N GLY A 32 0.49 6.28 22.86
CA GLY A 32 1.84 6.81 22.70
C GLY A 32 2.67 6.06 21.64
N ILE A 33 3.88 6.58 21.40
CA ILE A 33 4.79 6.02 20.39
C ILE A 33 5.31 4.66 20.87
N SER A 34 5.02 3.62 20.11
CA SER A 34 5.53 2.27 20.33
C SER A 34 6.12 1.66 19.06
N VAL A 35 7.04 0.72 19.23
CA VAL A 35 7.86 0.19 18.12
C VAL A 35 7.00 -0.53 17.08
N TYR A 36 6.00 -1.30 17.52
CA TYR A 36 5.20 -2.12 16.61
C TYR A 36 4.31 -1.30 15.65
N PRO A 37 3.49 -0.34 16.11
CA PRO A 37 2.69 0.51 15.22
C PRO A 37 3.56 1.34 14.27
N VAL A 38 4.73 1.80 14.72
CA VAL A 38 5.66 2.57 13.88
C VAL A 38 6.23 1.70 12.76
N ILE A 39 6.72 0.50 13.05
CA ILE A 39 7.21 -0.42 12.01
C ILE A 39 6.07 -0.80 11.06
N SER A 40 4.87 -1.08 11.59
CA SER A 40 3.69 -1.38 10.78
C SER A 40 3.35 -0.25 9.82
N LEU A 41 3.41 1.01 10.27
CA LEU A 41 3.19 2.18 9.40
C LEU A 41 4.19 2.24 8.26
N ILE A 42 5.48 2.00 8.54
CA ILE A 42 6.54 2.05 7.52
C ILE A 42 6.33 0.94 6.48
N VAL A 43 6.14 -0.30 6.93
CA VAL A 43 5.99 -1.45 6.02
C VAL A 43 4.76 -1.30 5.14
N VAL A 44 3.62 -0.95 5.73
CA VAL A 44 2.37 -0.78 4.97
C VAL A 44 2.42 0.45 4.09
N GLY A 45 3.04 1.54 4.55
CA GLY A 45 3.21 2.76 3.76
C GLY A 45 4.04 2.51 2.49
N LEU A 46 5.14 1.77 2.62
CA LEU A 46 5.95 1.34 1.48
C LEU A 46 5.15 0.43 0.54
N ALA A 47 4.40 -0.53 1.07
CA ALA A 47 3.57 -1.42 0.26
C ALA A 47 2.53 -0.63 -0.56
N VAL A 48 1.81 0.31 0.07
CA VAL A 48 0.83 1.15 -0.62
C VAL A 48 1.50 2.01 -1.70
N GLY A 49 2.62 2.66 -1.38
CA GLY A 49 3.35 3.49 -2.34
C GLY A 49 3.82 2.70 -3.56
N LEU A 50 4.38 1.51 -3.34
CA LEU A 50 4.80 0.61 -4.42
C LEU A 50 3.61 0.12 -5.24
N SER A 51 2.50 -0.25 -4.62
CA SER A 51 1.30 -0.70 -5.32
C SER A 51 0.69 0.40 -6.19
N VAL A 52 0.67 1.65 -5.71
CA VAL A 52 0.25 2.82 -6.52
C VAL A 52 1.14 2.99 -7.73
N TYR A 53 2.47 3.02 -7.54
CA TYR A 53 3.43 3.15 -8.62
C TYR A 53 3.30 2.03 -9.66
N ASN A 54 3.15 0.79 -9.18
CA ASN A 54 2.99 -0.39 -10.03
C ASN A 54 1.70 -0.34 -10.84
N LEU A 55 0.59 0.12 -10.27
CA LEU A 55 -0.66 0.24 -11.01
C LEU A 55 -0.60 1.39 -12.01
N TYR A 56 -0.09 2.55 -11.60
CA TYR A 56 0.08 3.70 -12.48
C TYR A 56 0.91 3.36 -13.73
N THR A 57 2.07 2.72 -13.54
CA THR A 57 2.93 2.28 -14.66
C THR A 57 2.21 1.28 -15.57
N LEU A 58 1.39 0.39 -15.02
CA LEU A 58 0.63 -0.58 -15.80
C LEU A 58 -0.50 0.07 -16.61
N PHE A 59 -1.21 1.06 -16.06
CA PHE A 59 -2.20 1.83 -16.79
C PHE A 59 -1.57 2.71 -17.88
N SER A 60 -0.50 3.44 -17.55
CA SER A 60 0.22 4.28 -18.50
C SER A 60 0.82 3.48 -19.66
N SER A 61 1.41 2.31 -19.38
CA SER A 61 1.97 1.44 -20.42
C SER A 61 0.91 0.82 -21.33
N ARG A 62 -0.33 0.66 -20.85
CA ARG A 62 -1.46 0.23 -21.69
C ARG A 62 -1.95 1.38 -22.57
N ASN A 63 -1.95 2.60 -22.05
CA ASN A 63 -2.38 3.79 -22.78
C ASN A 63 -1.43 4.16 -23.93
N ASN A 64 -0.12 3.93 -23.77
CA ASN A 64 0.89 4.18 -24.82
C ASN A 64 1.00 3.06 -25.89
N LYS A 65 0.26 1.95 -25.74
CA LYS A 65 0.22 0.86 -26.73
C LYS A 65 -1.05 0.87 -27.60
N GLN A 66 -1.92 1.86 -27.41
CA GLN A 66 -2.99 2.22 -28.34
C GLN A 66 -2.50 3.34 -29.25
#